data_AF-A0A7C9GGJ8-F1
#
_entry.id   AF-A0A7C9GGJ8-F1
#
_cell.length_a   1.000
_cell.length_b   1.000
_cell.length_c   1.000
_cell.angle_alpha   90.00
_cell.angle_beta   90.00
_cell.angle_gamma   90.00
#
_symmetry.space_group_name_H-M   'P 1'
#
loop_
_entity.id
_entity.type
_entity.pdbx_description
1 polymer ?
#
loop_
_entity_poly.entity_id
_entity_poly.type
_entity_poly.pdbx_seq_one_letter_code
_entity_poly.pdbx_strand_id
1 'polypeptide(L)'
;MTLGDLIREARTKTGKSIKDFAPDVGIHPNTLGMYERGESTPDVDFLARLSAVTGEPLFPLLWQRLKDTDDAKALAAFELMGGTLSAAQAERAAAGRGANSVDHGVLVNAIGMLEGHLSKVGRTMTPERKALWIAHLYAELLEPPAGGQAKADSAARLLELLDALE
;
A
#
# COMPACT_ATOMS: atom_id res chain seq x y z
N MET A 1 0.11 14.32 13.44
CA MET A 1 0.61 13.25 14.31
C MET A 1 1.74 12.58 13.58
N THR A 2 2.90 12.51 14.19
CA THR A 2 4.11 11.88 13.66
C THR A 2 4.20 10.42 14.12
N LEU A 3 5.10 9.63 13.53
CA LEU A 3 5.40 8.30 14.06
C LEU A 3 5.89 8.36 15.52
N GLY A 4 6.68 9.37 15.88
CA GLY A 4 7.14 9.59 17.25
C GLY A 4 5.98 9.81 18.23
N ASP A 5 4.95 10.57 17.82
CA ASP A 5 3.74 10.78 18.62
C ASP A 5 2.99 9.48 18.87
N LEU A 6 2.84 8.63 17.83
CA LEU A 6 2.18 7.33 17.94
C LEU A 6 2.94 6.39 18.88
N ILE A 7 4.27 6.35 18.78
CA ILE A 7 5.13 5.53 19.67
C ILE A 7 4.99 6.02 21.12
N ARG A 8 5.03 7.34 21.32
CA ARG A 8 4.87 7.93 22.65
C ARG A 8 3.50 7.62 23.23
N GLU A 9 2.44 7.76 22.46
CA GLU A 9 1.07 7.43 22.89
C GLU A 9 0.99 5.96 23.31
N ALA A 10 1.44 5.05 22.44
CA ALA A 10 1.47 3.60 22.69
C ALA A 10 2.18 3.27 24.01
N ARG A 11 3.35 3.87 24.27
CA ARG A 11 4.04 3.71 25.54
C ARG A 11 3.24 4.29 26.69
N THR A 12 2.76 5.53 26.60
CA THR A 12 2.08 6.20 27.72
C THR A 12 0.80 5.48 28.16
N LYS A 13 0.11 4.79 27.25
CA LYS A 13 -1.02 3.91 27.58
C LYS A 13 -0.65 2.75 28.52
N THR A 14 0.61 2.31 28.51
CA THR A 14 1.11 1.29 29.46
C THR A 14 1.41 1.85 30.84
N GLY A 15 1.39 3.18 31.02
CA GLY A 15 1.79 3.85 32.27
C GLY A 15 3.29 3.83 32.56
N LYS A 16 4.11 3.25 31.67
CA LYS A 16 5.56 3.10 31.88
C LYS A 16 6.35 4.32 31.42
N SER A 17 7.42 4.63 32.14
CA SER A 17 8.40 5.62 31.72
C SER A 17 9.22 5.09 30.53
N ILE A 18 9.95 5.97 29.82
CA ILE A 18 10.88 5.56 28.75
C ILE A 18 11.90 4.53 29.28
N LYS A 19 12.39 4.71 30.51
CA LYS A 19 13.39 3.82 31.12
C LYS A 19 12.83 2.42 31.38
N ASP A 20 11.56 2.33 31.77
CA ASP A 20 10.92 1.07 32.13
C ASP A 20 10.36 0.34 30.91
N PHE A 21 9.97 1.08 29.86
CA PHE A 21 9.38 0.51 28.65
C PHE A 21 10.43 0.05 27.63
N ALA A 22 11.54 0.76 27.48
CA ALA A 22 12.55 0.43 26.46
C ALA A 22 13.08 -1.01 26.54
N PRO A 23 13.32 -1.60 27.74
CA PRO A 23 13.69 -3.01 27.86
C PRO A 23 12.61 -3.98 27.34
N ASP A 24 11.32 -3.67 27.51
CA ASP A 24 10.23 -4.55 27.06
C ASP A 24 10.22 -4.74 25.54
N VAL A 25 10.66 -3.71 24.81
CA VAL A 25 10.77 -3.71 23.34
C VAL A 25 12.20 -3.96 22.85
N GLY A 26 13.12 -4.31 23.75
CA GLY A 26 14.48 -4.74 23.45
C GLY A 26 15.42 -3.65 22.94
N ILE A 27 15.24 -2.39 23.36
CA ILE A 27 16.12 -1.27 22.96
C ILE A 27 16.60 -0.44 24.16
N HIS A 28 17.60 0.40 23.93
CA HIS A 28 18.10 1.33 24.94
C HIS A 28 17.11 2.51 25.16
N PRO A 29 16.92 3.02 26.39
CA PRO A 29 16.02 4.16 26.67
C PRO A 29 16.31 5.41 25.82
N ASN A 30 17.58 5.67 25.53
CA ASN A 30 17.96 6.78 24.66
C ASN A 30 17.43 6.60 23.23
N THR A 31 17.53 5.39 22.68
CA THR A 31 17.01 5.05 21.35
C THR A 31 15.51 5.28 21.26
N LEU A 32 14.77 4.83 22.28
CA LEU A 32 13.33 5.08 22.35
C LEU A 32 13.02 6.59 22.40
N GLY A 33 13.79 7.35 23.19
CA GLY A 33 13.67 8.81 23.23
C GLY A 33 13.92 9.48 21.88
N MET A 34 14.90 9.00 21.10
CA MET A 34 15.15 9.51 19.75
C MET A 34 13.98 9.22 18.80
N TYR A 35 13.36 8.04 18.91
CA TYR A 35 12.17 7.69 18.12
C TYR A 35 10.98 8.59 18.46
N GLU A 36 10.67 8.78 19.75
CA GLU A 36 9.56 9.64 20.18
C GLU A 36 9.73 11.12 19.78
N ARG A 37 10.97 11.58 19.60
CA ARG A 37 11.28 12.94 19.12
C ARG A 37 11.42 13.05 17.60
N GLY A 38 11.34 11.93 16.86
CA GLY A 38 11.54 11.90 15.42
C GLY A 38 12.98 12.16 14.97
N GLU A 39 13.97 12.03 15.86
CA GLU A 39 15.39 12.18 15.56
C GLU A 39 15.97 10.97 14.84
N SER A 40 15.32 9.82 14.98
CA SER A 40 15.69 8.58 14.31
C SER A 40 14.42 7.83 13.87
N THR A 41 14.52 7.10 12.77
CA THR A 41 13.43 6.27 12.25
C THR A 41 13.59 4.85 12.77
N PRO A 42 12.59 4.29 13.49
CA PRO A 42 12.64 2.90 13.90
C PRO A 42 12.58 1.94 12.71
N ASP A 43 13.15 0.76 12.87
CA ASP A 43 13.00 -0.34 11.93
C ASP A 43 11.62 -1.04 12.09
N VAL A 44 11.32 -1.95 11.16
CA VAL A 44 10.06 -2.70 11.15
C VAL A 44 9.99 -3.66 12.35
N ASP A 45 11.12 -4.23 12.75
CA ASP A 45 11.18 -5.18 13.86
C ASP A 45 10.83 -4.52 15.21
N PHE A 46 11.28 -3.30 15.43
CA PHE A 46 10.89 -2.48 16.57
C PHE A 46 9.39 -2.22 16.57
N LEU A 47 8.80 -1.82 15.44
CA LEU A 47 7.36 -1.56 15.35
C LEU A 47 6.53 -2.81 15.61
N ALA A 48 7.00 -3.97 15.15
CA ALA A 48 6.37 -5.26 15.44
C ALA A 48 6.42 -5.58 16.94
N ARG A 49 7.56 -5.39 17.61
CA ARG A 49 7.69 -5.58 19.06
C ARG A 49 6.83 -4.58 19.85
N LEU A 50 6.81 -3.31 19.44
CA LEU A 50 5.97 -2.29 20.04
C LEU A 50 4.49 -2.71 20.00
N SER A 51 4.00 -3.08 18.81
CA SER A 51 2.63 -3.57 18.60
C SER A 51 2.30 -4.76 19.50
N ALA A 52 3.22 -5.73 19.59
CA ALA A 52 3.03 -6.91 20.44
C ALA A 52 2.95 -6.58 21.94
N VAL A 53 3.74 -5.62 22.43
CA VAL A 53 3.80 -5.24 23.85
C VAL A 53 2.63 -4.32 24.25
N THR A 54 2.25 -3.38 23.38
CA THR A 54 1.23 -2.37 23.71
C THR A 54 -0.18 -2.76 23.27
N GLY A 55 -0.30 -3.74 22.36
CA GLY A 55 -1.57 -4.09 21.71
C GLY A 55 -1.99 -3.09 20.62
N GLU A 56 -1.15 -2.10 20.29
CA GLU A 56 -1.44 -1.15 19.22
C GLU A 56 -1.39 -1.85 17.85
N PRO A 57 -2.31 -1.54 16.92
CA PRO A 57 -2.28 -2.13 15.60
C PRO A 57 -0.98 -1.79 14.84
N LEU A 58 -0.29 -2.80 14.30
CA LEU A 58 0.95 -2.62 13.55
C LEU A 58 0.77 -1.79 12.27
N PHE A 59 -0.37 -1.95 11.58
CA PHE A 59 -0.58 -1.33 10.27
C PHE A 59 -0.54 0.23 10.31
N PRO A 60 -1.24 0.92 11.23
CA PRO A 60 -1.09 2.37 11.41
C PRO A 60 0.35 2.83 11.66
N LEU A 61 1.13 2.09 12.44
CA LEU A 61 2.55 2.41 12.71
C LEU A 61 3.39 2.30 11.45
N LEU A 62 3.21 1.23 10.66
CA LEU A 62 3.90 1.04 9.38
C LEU A 62 3.52 2.12 8.36
N TRP A 63 2.22 2.42 8.27
CA TRP A 63 1.72 3.45 7.36
C TRP A 63 2.29 4.83 7.69
N GLN A 64 2.33 5.19 8.99
CA GLN A 64 2.93 6.46 9.40
C GLN A 64 4.44 6.48 9.18
N ARG A 65 5.14 5.36 9.42
CA ARG A 65 6.57 5.25 9.12
C ARG A 65 6.86 5.51 7.65
N LEU A 66 6.08 4.92 6.73
CA LEU A 66 6.25 5.13 5.30
C LEU A 66 6.09 6.61 4.94
N LYS A 67 5.03 7.25 5.45
CA LYS A 67 4.79 8.70 5.27
C LYS A 67 5.88 9.59 5.85
N ASP A 68 6.53 9.17 6.93
CA ASP A 68 7.61 9.94 7.54
C ASP A 68 8.97 9.69 6.83
N THR A 69 9.09 8.58 6.08
CA THR A 69 10.29 8.25 5.27
C THR A 69 10.25 8.75 3.83
N ASP A 70 9.07 8.80 3.20
CA ASP A 70 8.83 9.52 1.94
C ASP A 70 8.76 11.02 2.31
N ASP A 71 9.69 11.93 2.00
CA ASP A 71 9.87 12.43 0.64
C ASP A 71 11.12 13.33 0.43
N ALA A 72 11.95 13.62 1.45
CA ALA A 72 13.02 14.62 1.28
C ALA A 72 14.42 14.13 1.65
N LYS A 73 14.56 13.39 2.75
CA LYS A 73 15.89 13.00 3.26
C LYS A 73 16.52 11.85 2.51
N ALA A 74 15.73 10.86 2.08
CA ALA A 74 16.23 9.74 1.30
C ALA A 74 16.68 10.17 -0.11
N LEU A 75 15.91 11.06 -0.74
CA LEU A 75 16.26 11.66 -2.03
C LEU A 75 17.51 12.55 -1.92
N ALA A 76 17.55 13.43 -0.91
CA ALA A 76 18.70 14.31 -0.68
C ALA A 76 19.97 13.53 -0.30
N ALA A 77 19.87 12.49 0.53
CA ALA A 77 21.02 11.65 0.88
C ALA A 77 21.57 10.86 -0.33
N PHE A 78 20.69 10.42 -1.23
CA PHE A 78 21.07 9.73 -2.46
C PHE A 78 21.77 10.68 -3.46
N GLU A 79 21.28 11.91 -3.60
CA GLU A 79 21.91 12.97 -4.41
C GLU A 79 23.27 13.41 -3.84
N LEU A 80 23.39 13.58 -2.52
CA LEU A 80 24.64 13.93 -1.83
C LEU A 80 25.73 12.87 -1.93
N MET A 81 25.36 11.60 -2.09
CA MET A 81 26.30 10.48 -2.28
C MET A 81 26.72 10.28 -3.75
N GLY A 82 26.39 11.23 -4.64
CA GLY A 82 26.86 11.22 -6.03
C GLY A 82 26.20 10.16 -6.91
N GLY A 83 25.09 9.58 -6.45
CA GLY A 83 24.27 8.68 -7.26
C GLY A 83 23.54 9.49 -8.33
N THR A 84 24.10 9.59 -9.53
CA THR A 84 23.30 10.02 -10.69
C THR A 84 22.43 8.84 -11.09
N LEU A 85 21.15 8.87 -10.72
CA LEU A 85 20.17 8.06 -11.43
C LEU A 85 20.24 8.52 -12.89
N SER A 86 20.61 7.61 -13.80
CA SER A 86 20.54 7.95 -15.22
C SER A 86 19.11 8.38 -15.54
N ALA A 87 18.89 9.27 -16.51
CA ALA A 87 17.56 9.75 -16.86
C ALA A 87 16.56 8.58 -17.06
N ALA A 88 17.01 7.43 -17.58
CA ALA A 88 16.22 6.21 -17.73
C ALA A 88 15.88 5.50 -16.40
N GLN A 89 16.75 5.59 -15.39
CA GLN A 89 16.51 5.06 -14.05
C GLN A 89 15.67 6.00 -13.19
N ALA A 90 15.82 7.32 -13.36
CA ALA A 90 14.93 8.32 -12.77
C ALA A 90 13.51 8.21 -13.37
N GLU A 91 13.40 7.95 -14.68
CA GLU A 91 12.14 7.67 -15.37
C GLU A 91 11.55 6.32 -14.96
N ARG A 92 12.35 5.26 -14.74
CA ARG A 92 11.88 4.01 -14.12
C ARG A 92 11.47 4.15 -12.65
N ALA A 93 12.12 5.01 -11.88
CA ALA A 93 11.75 5.30 -10.49
C ALA A 93 10.51 6.21 -10.39
N ALA A 94 10.29 7.09 -11.37
CA ALA A 94 9.05 7.83 -11.54
C ALA A 94 7.92 6.91 -12.04
N ALA A 95 8.20 6.02 -13.00
CA ALA A 95 7.25 5.01 -13.48
C ALA A 95 6.90 3.98 -12.38
N GLY A 96 7.86 3.61 -11.51
CA GLY A 96 7.62 2.73 -10.35
C GLY A 96 6.81 3.39 -9.23
N ARG A 97 6.73 4.72 -9.19
CA ARG A 97 5.83 5.49 -8.30
C ARG A 97 4.45 5.77 -8.93
N GLY A 98 4.29 5.54 -10.24
CA GLY A 98 3.02 5.63 -10.96
C GLY A 98 2.36 4.27 -11.29
N ALA A 99 3.08 3.15 -11.19
CA ALA A 99 2.58 1.84 -11.62
C ALA A 99 1.64 1.12 -10.64
N ASN A 100 1.41 1.66 -9.43
CA ASN A 100 0.53 1.06 -8.43
C ASN A 100 -0.66 1.95 -8.03
N SER A 101 -0.88 3.09 -8.69
CA SER A 101 -2.13 3.83 -8.51
C SER A 101 -3.22 3.11 -9.29
N VAL A 102 -4.05 2.35 -8.59
CA VAL A 102 -5.28 1.81 -9.15
C VAL A 102 -6.13 2.98 -9.66
N ASP A 103 -6.45 2.99 -10.95
CA ASP A 103 -7.44 3.91 -11.48
C ASP A 103 -8.81 3.49 -10.92
N HIS A 104 -9.28 4.25 -9.93
CA HIS A 104 -10.49 3.93 -9.21
C HIS A 104 -11.71 3.97 -10.13
N GLY A 105 -11.71 4.80 -11.18
CA GLY A 105 -12.79 4.86 -12.16
C GLY A 105 -12.86 3.60 -13.00
N VAL A 106 -11.69 3.12 -13.46
CA VAL A 106 -11.60 1.86 -14.23
C VAL A 106 -11.97 0.66 -13.38
N LEU A 107 -11.53 0.62 -12.10
CA LEU A 107 -11.87 -0.47 -11.18
C LEU A 107 -13.38 -0.51 -10.88
N VAL A 108 -13.99 0.63 -10.58
CA VAL A 108 -15.44 0.71 -10.34
C VAL A 108 -16.22 0.26 -11.58
N ASN A 109 -15.75 0.62 -12.78
CA ASN A 109 -16.35 0.16 -14.03
C ASN A 109 -16.23 -1.37 -14.20
N ALA A 110 -15.03 -1.94 -13.99
CA ALA A 110 -14.81 -3.38 -14.06
C ALA A 110 -15.71 -4.17 -13.09
N ILE A 111 -15.85 -3.68 -11.85
CA ILE A 111 -16.75 -4.25 -10.85
C ILE A 111 -18.20 -4.17 -11.34
N GLY A 112 -18.65 -2.99 -11.76
CA GLY A 112 -20.02 -2.77 -12.22
C GLY A 112 -20.39 -3.63 -13.43
N MET A 113 -19.47 -3.81 -14.39
CA MET A 113 -19.67 -4.69 -15.54
C MET A 113 -19.85 -6.15 -15.12
N LEU A 114 -19.00 -6.64 -14.21
CA LEU A 114 -19.10 -8.03 -13.74
C LEU A 114 -20.38 -8.25 -12.93
N GLU A 115 -20.68 -7.38 -11.97
CA GLU A 115 -21.87 -7.52 -11.13
C GLU A 115 -23.17 -7.35 -11.92
N GLY A 116 -23.19 -6.41 -12.87
CA GLY A 116 -24.30 -6.23 -13.80
C GLY A 116 -24.53 -7.46 -14.66
N HIS A 117 -23.47 -8.08 -15.19
CA HIS A 117 -23.57 -9.31 -15.97
C HIS A 117 -24.09 -10.47 -15.12
N LEU A 118 -23.46 -10.75 -13.98
CA LEU A 118 -23.87 -11.82 -13.06
C LEU A 118 -25.33 -11.68 -12.62
N SER A 119 -25.77 -10.46 -12.30
CA SER A 119 -27.16 -10.16 -11.96
C SER A 119 -28.11 -10.46 -13.12
N LYS A 120 -27.74 -10.03 -14.34
CA LYS A 120 -28.53 -10.27 -15.56
C LYS A 120 -28.67 -11.75 -15.90
N VAL A 121 -27.61 -12.55 -15.71
CA VAL A 121 -27.64 -14.00 -15.95
C VAL A 121 -28.14 -14.81 -14.75
N GLY A 122 -28.44 -14.16 -13.62
CA GLY A 122 -28.93 -14.80 -12.40
C GLY A 122 -27.90 -15.71 -11.72
N ARG A 123 -26.61 -15.45 -11.90
CA ARG A 123 -25.51 -16.28 -11.36
C ARG A 123 -24.85 -15.64 -10.15
N THR A 124 -24.28 -16.49 -9.30
CA THR A 124 -23.46 -16.07 -8.16
C THR A 124 -22.06 -16.65 -8.30
N MET A 125 -21.05 -15.90 -7.88
CA MET A 125 -19.65 -16.29 -7.97
C MET A 125 -18.95 -16.10 -6.62
N THR A 126 -17.98 -16.96 -6.28
CA THR A 126 -17.20 -16.83 -5.04
C THR A 126 -16.36 -15.55 -5.06
N PRO A 127 -16.03 -14.98 -3.89
CA PRO A 127 -15.22 -13.76 -3.80
C PRO A 127 -13.87 -13.85 -4.54
N GLU A 128 -13.20 -15.00 -4.48
CA GLU A 128 -11.88 -15.22 -5.08
C GLU A 128 -11.97 -15.21 -6.62
N ARG A 129 -12.98 -15.90 -7.18
CA ARG A 129 -13.23 -15.88 -8.62
C ARG A 129 -13.65 -14.49 -9.09
N LYS A 130 -14.48 -13.78 -8.30
CA LYS A 130 -14.88 -12.40 -8.63
C LYS A 130 -13.66 -11.49 -8.71
N ALA A 131 -12.78 -11.55 -7.73
CA ALA A 131 -11.55 -10.74 -7.71
C ALA A 131 -10.68 -11.00 -8.95
N LEU A 132 -10.54 -12.26 -9.36
CA LEU A 132 -9.78 -12.63 -10.55
C LEU A 132 -10.39 -12.06 -11.84
N TRP A 133 -11.71 -12.18 -12.01
CA TRP A 133 -12.40 -11.61 -13.17
C TRP A 133 -12.40 -10.08 -13.19
N ILE A 134 -12.52 -9.44 -12.03
CA ILE A 134 -12.36 -7.99 -11.88
C ILE A 134 -10.96 -7.56 -12.31
N ALA A 135 -9.92 -8.30 -11.92
CA ALA A 135 -8.55 -8.00 -12.32
C ALA A 135 -8.33 -8.11 -13.84
N HIS A 136 -8.91 -9.15 -14.49
CA HIS A 136 -8.86 -9.29 -15.94
C HIS A 136 -9.58 -8.16 -16.68
N LEU A 137 -10.81 -7.83 -16.24
CA LEU A 137 -11.57 -6.71 -16.81
C LEU A 137 -10.86 -5.38 -16.58
N TYR A 138 -10.28 -5.17 -15.40
CA TYR A 138 -9.50 -3.98 -15.08
C TYR A 138 -8.29 -3.83 -16.00
N ALA A 139 -7.50 -4.90 -16.19
CA ALA A 139 -6.34 -4.89 -17.08
C ALA A 139 -6.73 -4.57 -18.53
N GLU A 140 -7.81 -5.19 -19.04
CA GLU A 140 -8.31 -4.96 -20.39
C GLU A 140 -8.83 -3.52 -20.60
N LEU A 141 -9.46 -2.95 -19.57
CA LEU A 141 -9.96 -1.57 -19.63
C LEU A 141 -8.84 -0.53 -19.48
N LEU A 142 -7.74 -0.88 -18.80
CA LEU A 142 -6.58 -0.01 -18.57
C LEU A 142 -5.70 0.13 -19.81
N GLU A 143 -5.41 -0.98 -20.51
CA GLU A 143 -4.59 -1.00 -21.74
C GLU A 143 -5.38 -1.53 -22.95
N PRO A 144 -6.22 -0.69 -23.58
CA PRO A 144 -7.07 -1.14 -24.67
C PRO A 144 -6.27 -1.40 -25.97
N PRO A 145 -6.63 -2.42 -26.76
CA PRO A 145 -6.14 -2.51 -28.13
C PRO A 145 -6.57 -1.27 -28.92
N ALA A 146 -5.70 -0.76 -29.79
CA ALA A 146 -5.82 0.56 -30.43
C ALA A 146 -7.22 0.82 -31.04
N GLY A 147 -8.02 1.68 -30.40
CA GLY A 147 -9.31 2.16 -30.88
C GLY A 147 -10.40 2.18 -29.81
N GLY A 148 -11.07 3.32 -29.62
CA GLY A 148 -12.08 3.50 -28.55
C GLY A 148 -13.30 2.56 -28.64
N GLN A 149 -13.65 2.08 -29.85
CA GLN A 149 -14.73 1.09 -30.04
C GLN A 149 -14.30 -0.32 -29.64
N ALA A 150 -13.01 -0.66 -29.82
CA ALA A 150 -12.45 -1.95 -29.43
C ALA A 150 -12.45 -2.17 -27.90
N LYS A 151 -12.53 -1.08 -27.11
CA LYS A 151 -12.65 -1.09 -25.64
C LYS A 151 -13.88 -1.88 -25.15
N ALA A 152 -15.04 -1.61 -25.73
CA ALA A 152 -16.29 -2.24 -25.31
C ALA A 152 -16.37 -3.69 -25.80
N ASP A 153 -15.86 -3.94 -27.01
CA ASP A 153 -15.93 -5.25 -27.65
C ASP A 153 -15.04 -6.30 -26.97
N SER A 154 -13.84 -5.94 -26.52
CA SER A 154 -12.97 -6.89 -25.80
C SER A 154 -13.48 -7.25 -24.41
N ALA A 155 -13.97 -6.26 -23.65
CA ALA A 155 -14.55 -6.51 -22.32
C ALA A 155 -15.84 -7.34 -22.42
N ALA A 156 -16.66 -7.12 -23.46
CA ALA A 156 -17.82 -7.96 -23.74
C ALA A 156 -17.43 -9.42 -24.03
N ARG A 157 -16.39 -9.65 -24.84
CA ARG A 157 -15.87 -11.01 -25.10
C ARG A 157 -15.37 -11.72 -23.85
N LEU A 158 -14.75 -11.01 -22.91
CA LEU A 158 -14.33 -11.59 -21.62
C LEU A 158 -15.54 -12.05 -20.80
N LEU A 159 -16.64 -11.29 -20.80
CA LEU A 159 -17.88 -11.69 -20.14
C LEU A 159 -18.56 -12.88 -20.85
N GLU A 160 -18.51 -12.94 -22.18
CA GLU A 160 -18.99 -14.11 -22.94
C GLU A 160 -18.14 -15.36 -22.69
N LEU A 161 -16.82 -15.21 -22.51
CA LEU A 161 -15.93 -16.32 -22.12
C LEU A 161 -16.19 -16.81 -20.70
N LEU A 162 -16.59 -15.92 -19.79
CA LEU A 162 -17.06 -16.29 -18.46
C LEU A 162 -18.28 -17.20 -18.53
N ASP A 163 -19.21 -16.93 -19.46
CA ASP A 163 -20.39 -17.78 -19.67
C ASP A 163 -20.02 -19.15 -20.29
N ALA A 164 -18.88 -19.26 -20.99
CA ALA A 164 -18.42 -20.49 -21.66
C ALA A 164 -17.53 -21.40 -20.79
N LEU A 165 -16.94 -20.86 -19.71
CA LEU A 165 -16.00 -21.57 -18.83
C LEU A 165 -16.66 -22.15 -17.57
N GLU A 166 -17.98 -22.00 -17.41
CA GLU A 166 -18.80 -22.50 -16.30
C GLU A 166 -20.12 -23.12 -16.78
#